data_AF-A0A7X4JN30-F1
#
_entry.id   AF-A0A7X4JN30-F1
#
_cell.length_a   1.000
_cell.length_b   1.000
_cell.length_c   1.000
_cell.angle_alpha   90.00
_cell.angle_beta   90.00
_cell.angle_gamma   90.00
#
_symmetry.space_group_name_H-M   'P 1'
#
loop_
_entity.id
_entity.type
_entity.pdbx_description
1 polymer ?
#
loop_
_entity_poly.entity_id
_entity_poly.type
_entity_poly.pdbx_seq_one_letter_code
_entity_poly.pdbx_strand_id
1 'polypeptide(L)'
;MNDKTPPRIRRRASPPKMQGRMGYRNAEPYLRQDFDYRCAYCGAHEQLKGGPHAFCVDHFKPRSKRGPVNDYSNLYWVCIPCNMIKHDKWPTSKQRRRGYRFADPCREMDYGVHFLESDEGFLKPITACGEYHISMLRLNRAWLQQHRQERTRKWTRFTEASQLYEELKRIIEARPTNAATQMMRRLLTFLSEEIKALRSELAVAIPRIPMQRVL
;
A
#
# COMPACT_ATOMS: atom_id res chain seq x y z
N MET A 1 21.26 10.20 15.50
CA MET A 1 20.00 10.20 16.27
C MET A 1 19.11 9.13 15.65
N ASN A 2 18.85 8.06 16.41
CA ASN A 2 18.18 6.86 15.92
C ASN A 2 16.68 7.05 16.08
N ASP A 3 16.12 7.99 15.31
CA ASP A 3 14.70 8.33 15.41
C ASP A 3 13.91 7.24 14.69
N LYS A 4 13.40 6.27 15.45
CA LYS A 4 12.63 5.15 14.91
C LYS A 4 11.31 5.70 14.42
N THR A 5 11.13 5.75 13.11
CA THR A 5 9.86 6.13 12.50
C THR A 5 8.77 5.12 12.88
N PRO A 6 7.50 5.54 12.99
CA PRO A 6 6.41 4.61 13.30
C PRO A 6 6.28 3.56 12.19
N PRO A 7 5.84 2.33 12.51
CA PRO A 7 5.67 1.29 11.50
C PRO A 7 4.58 1.69 10.50
N ARG A 8 4.81 1.42 9.22
CA ARG A 8 3.78 1.57 8.20
C ARG A 8 2.59 0.63 8.45
N ILE A 9 2.87 -0.60 8.85
CA ILE A 9 1.87 -1.65 9.10
C ILE A 9 1.79 -1.91 10.59
N ARG A 10 0.64 -1.60 11.17
CA ARG A 10 0.34 -1.87 12.58
C ARG A 10 -0.31 -3.24 12.69
N ARG A 11 0.43 -4.18 13.26
CA ARG A 11 -0.06 -5.53 13.54
C ARG A 11 -0.86 -5.57 14.83
N ARG A 12 -1.58 -6.68 15.04
CA ARG A 12 -2.22 -6.98 16.32
C ARG A 12 -1.19 -7.00 17.46
N ALA A 13 -1.61 -6.55 18.65
CA ALA A 13 -0.77 -6.57 19.85
C ALA A 13 -0.48 -8.00 20.35
N SER A 14 -1.47 -8.89 20.23
CA SER A 14 -1.40 -10.28 20.69
C SER A 14 -1.50 -11.25 19.51
N PRO A 15 -0.38 -11.58 18.84
CA PRO A 15 -0.39 -12.50 17.73
C PRO A 15 -0.61 -13.95 18.20
N PRO A 16 -1.33 -14.76 17.40
CA PRO A 16 -1.51 -16.17 17.71
C PRO A 16 -0.17 -16.91 17.64
N LYS A 17 0.00 -17.92 18.50
CA LYS A 17 1.18 -18.78 18.47
C LYS A 17 1.07 -19.76 17.30
N MET A 18 1.98 -19.69 16.35
CA MET A 18 2.06 -20.67 15.26
C MET A 18 2.88 -21.87 15.73
N GLN A 19 2.34 -23.07 15.56
CA GLN A 19 2.96 -24.31 16.05
C GLN A 19 2.96 -25.40 14.97
N GLY A 20 3.84 -26.38 15.13
CA GLY A 20 3.98 -27.49 14.17
C GLY A 20 4.85 -27.16 12.95
N ARG A 21 5.10 -28.19 12.12
CA ARG A 21 6.08 -28.13 11.01
C ARG A 21 5.76 -27.06 9.96
N MET A 22 4.47 -26.75 9.75
CA MET A 22 4.00 -25.73 8.80
C MET A 22 3.04 -24.73 9.47
N GLY A 23 3.22 -24.49 10.77
CA GLY A 23 2.34 -23.64 11.57
C GLY A 23 2.13 -22.24 10.99
N TYR A 24 3.17 -21.68 10.35
CA TYR A 24 3.10 -20.38 9.69
C TYR A 24 1.96 -20.23 8.68
N ARG A 25 1.49 -21.31 8.05
CA ARG A 25 0.38 -21.27 7.10
C ARG A 25 -0.93 -20.85 7.78
N ASN A 26 -1.08 -21.19 9.06
CA ASN A 26 -2.26 -20.83 9.85
C ASN A 26 -2.27 -19.33 10.23
N ALA A 27 -1.19 -18.59 9.91
CA ALA A 27 -1.12 -17.15 10.16
C ALA A 27 -1.94 -16.35 9.14
N GLU A 28 -2.30 -16.93 8.00
CA GLU A 28 -2.94 -16.26 6.87
C GLU A 28 -4.14 -15.37 7.24
N PRO A 29 -5.21 -15.84 7.90
CA PRO A 29 -6.39 -15.01 8.19
C PRO A 29 -6.04 -13.80 9.05
N TYR A 30 -5.06 -13.94 9.94
CA TYR A 30 -4.59 -12.88 10.81
C TYR A 30 -3.72 -11.87 10.07
N LEU A 31 -2.79 -12.35 9.24
CA LEU A 31 -1.91 -11.51 8.44
C LEU A 31 -2.70 -10.72 7.39
N ARG A 32 -3.75 -11.31 6.79
CA ARG A 32 -4.65 -10.59 5.88
C ARG A 32 -5.21 -9.33 6.53
N GLN A 33 -5.75 -9.45 7.74
CA GLN A 33 -6.29 -8.31 8.49
C GLN A 33 -5.20 -7.32 8.90
N ASP A 34 -4.10 -7.80 9.49
CA ASP A 34 -3.01 -6.96 9.99
C ASP A 34 -2.36 -6.11 8.88
N PHE A 35 -2.40 -6.59 7.64
CA PHE A 35 -1.82 -5.94 6.47
C PHE A 35 -2.85 -5.16 5.64
N ASP A 36 -4.07 -4.97 6.14
CA ASP A 36 -5.17 -4.33 5.40
C ASP A 36 -5.39 -4.97 4.02
N TYR A 37 -5.26 -6.30 3.97
CA TYR A 37 -5.35 -7.12 2.76
C TYR A 37 -4.38 -6.70 1.63
N ARG A 38 -3.30 -5.98 1.99
CA ARG A 38 -2.29 -5.48 1.05
C ARG A 38 -1.00 -6.27 1.14
N CYS A 39 -0.31 -6.32 0.01
CA CYS A 39 1.03 -6.89 -0.04
C CYS A 39 1.97 -6.02 0.80
N ALA A 40 2.67 -6.66 1.74
CA ALA A 40 3.64 -6.01 2.59
C ALA A 40 4.67 -5.17 1.83
N TYR A 41 5.07 -5.61 0.65
CA TYR A 41 6.16 -5.01 -0.11
C TYR A 41 5.68 -3.98 -1.11
N CYS A 42 4.71 -4.34 -1.95
CA CYS A 42 4.30 -3.46 -3.04
C CYS A 42 3.03 -2.64 -2.74
N GLY A 43 2.37 -2.86 -1.60
CA GLY A 43 1.16 -2.13 -1.18
C GLY A 43 -0.11 -2.47 -1.96
N ALA A 44 -0.04 -3.36 -2.97
CA ALA A 44 -1.19 -3.76 -3.75
C ALA A 44 -2.19 -4.55 -2.89
N HIS A 45 -3.46 -4.13 -2.93
CA HIS A 45 -4.56 -4.83 -2.30
C HIS A 45 -4.83 -6.17 -3.01
N GLU A 46 -5.32 -7.17 -2.29
CA GLU A 46 -5.57 -8.50 -2.86
C GLU A 46 -6.57 -8.49 -4.01
N GLN A 47 -7.57 -7.61 -3.96
CA GLN A 47 -8.54 -7.44 -5.06
C GLN A 47 -7.89 -7.00 -6.39
N LEU A 48 -6.82 -6.19 -6.36
CA LEU A 48 -6.09 -5.82 -7.58
C LEU A 48 -5.34 -6.99 -8.22
N LYS A 49 -5.24 -8.12 -7.52
CA LYS A 49 -4.51 -9.33 -7.93
C LYS A 49 -5.42 -10.53 -8.16
N GLY A 50 -6.73 -10.37 -8.06
CA GLY A 50 -7.70 -11.46 -8.19
C GLY A 50 -8.17 -12.06 -6.85
N GLY A 51 -7.71 -11.53 -5.72
CA GLY A 51 -8.13 -11.97 -4.38
C GLY A 51 -7.05 -12.73 -3.61
N PRO A 52 -7.42 -13.36 -2.48
CA PRO A 52 -6.47 -13.97 -1.52
C PRO A 52 -5.59 -15.07 -2.11
N HIS A 53 -6.08 -15.82 -3.11
CA HIS A 53 -5.34 -16.90 -3.75
C HIS A 53 -4.10 -16.41 -4.53
N ALA A 54 -4.04 -15.12 -4.85
CA ALA A 54 -2.88 -14.50 -5.49
C ALA A 54 -1.79 -14.07 -4.48
N PHE A 55 -1.93 -14.49 -3.21
CA PHE A 55 -1.08 -14.12 -2.09
C PHE A 55 -0.63 -15.36 -1.31
N CYS A 56 0.37 -15.15 -0.46
CA CYS A 56 0.89 -16.17 0.44
C CYS A 56 1.51 -15.55 1.69
N VAL A 57 1.80 -16.40 2.67
CA VAL A 57 2.61 -16.07 3.84
C VAL A 57 4.09 -16.15 3.47
N ASP A 58 4.79 -15.02 3.46
CA ASP A 58 6.24 -14.92 3.26
C ASP A 58 6.99 -14.90 4.61
N HIS A 59 8.21 -15.43 4.61
CA HIS A 59 9.19 -15.26 5.69
C HIS A 59 10.08 -14.06 5.36
N PHE A 60 9.92 -12.93 6.08
CA PHE A 60 10.69 -11.71 5.81
C PHE A 60 12.18 -11.98 5.77
N LYS A 61 12.74 -12.56 6.84
CA LYS A 61 14.00 -13.28 6.78
C LYS A 61 13.76 -14.71 6.29
N PRO A 62 14.31 -15.12 5.13
CA PRO A 62 14.05 -16.44 4.57
C PRO A 62 14.52 -17.59 5.45
N ARG A 63 13.81 -18.72 5.38
CA ARG A 63 14.15 -19.95 6.12
C ARG A 63 15.57 -20.46 5.81
N SER A 64 15.95 -20.43 4.53
CA SER A 64 17.30 -20.82 4.08
C SER A 64 18.42 -19.93 4.65
N LYS A 65 18.08 -18.75 5.18
CA LYS A 65 19.01 -17.85 5.87
C LYS A 65 18.85 -17.90 7.39
N ARG A 66 18.28 -18.99 7.93
CA ARG A 66 18.00 -19.20 9.35
C ARG A 66 17.08 -18.09 9.91
N GLY A 67 16.03 -17.77 9.16
CA GLY A 67 14.91 -16.96 9.66
C GLY A 67 13.95 -17.82 10.49
N PRO A 68 13.31 -17.28 11.54
CA PRO A 68 12.38 -18.03 12.35
C PRO A 68 11.14 -18.40 11.51
N VAL A 69 10.75 -19.67 11.57
CA VAL A 69 9.75 -20.24 10.65
C VAL A 69 8.32 -19.95 11.08
N ASN A 70 8.05 -20.04 12.38
CA ASN A 70 6.70 -19.90 12.96
C ASN A 70 6.57 -18.64 13.83
N ASP A 71 7.59 -17.79 13.85
CA ASP A 71 7.50 -16.51 14.56
C ASP A 71 6.66 -15.55 13.74
N TYR A 72 5.49 -15.18 14.27
CA TYR A 72 4.55 -14.28 13.62
C TYR A 72 5.21 -12.97 13.17
N SER A 73 6.18 -12.44 13.94
CA SER A 73 6.89 -11.20 13.60
C SER A 73 7.73 -11.30 12.33
N ASN A 74 8.06 -12.52 11.89
CA ASN A 74 8.78 -12.80 10.64
C ASN A 74 7.85 -13.23 9.49
N LEU A 75 6.54 -13.33 9.73
CA LEU A 75 5.53 -13.71 8.72
C LEU A 75 4.82 -12.50 8.14
N TYR A 76 4.64 -12.48 6.82
CA TYR A 76 4.16 -11.32 6.08
C TYR A 76 3.11 -11.73 5.05
N TRP A 77 2.06 -10.92 4.89
CA TRP A 77 1.09 -11.09 3.81
C TRP A 77 1.64 -10.48 2.53
N VAL A 78 1.89 -11.30 1.50
CA VAL A 78 2.62 -10.87 0.30
C VAL A 78 1.98 -11.46 -0.94
N CYS A 79 1.87 -10.67 -2.02
CA CYS A 79 1.41 -11.21 -3.29
C CYS A 79 2.44 -12.17 -3.90
N ILE A 80 1.99 -13.23 -4.57
CA ILE A 80 2.85 -14.26 -5.16
C ILE A 80 4.00 -13.67 -5.99
N PRO A 81 3.81 -12.65 -6.86
CA PRO A 81 4.91 -12.06 -7.61
C PRO A 81 6.00 -11.46 -6.73
N CYS A 82 5.66 -10.75 -5.66
CA CYS A 82 6.67 -10.16 -4.77
C CYS A 82 7.39 -11.25 -3.97
N ASN A 83 6.66 -12.27 -3.51
CA ASN A 83 7.25 -13.40 -2.80
C ASN A 83 8.25 -14.16 -3.70
N MET A 84 7.87 -14.46 -4.94
CA MET A 84 8.76 -15.09 -5.94
C MET A 84 9.96 -14.23 -6.28
N ILE A 85 9.77 -12.92 -6.47
CA ILE A 85 10.89 -12.02 -6.76
C ILE A 85 11.84 -11.94 -5.57
N LYS A 86 11.33 -11.85 -4.34
CA LYS A 86 12.16 -11.84 -3.13
C LYS A 86 12.89 -13.17 -2.96
N HIS A 87 12.17 -14.29 -3.09
CA HIS A 87 12.69 -15.63 -2.87
C HIS A 87 13.48 -15.73 -1.55
N ASP A 88 14.72 -16.21 -1.63
CA ASP A 88 15.66 -16.32 -0.52
C ASP A 88 16.67 -15.16 -0.45
N LYS A 89 16.46 -14.09 -1.23
CA LYS A 89 17.36 -12.94 -1.21
C LYS A 89 17.42 -12.37 0.19
N TRP A 90 18.66 -12.13 0.64
CA TRP A 90 18.94 -11.52 1.93
C TRP A 90 20.31 -10.85 1.86
N PRO A 91 20.50 -9.65 2.43
CA PRO A 91 21.76 -8.94 2.31
C PRO A 91 22.88 -9.72 3.01
N THR A 92 24.02 -9.84 2.34
CA THR A 92 25.25 -10.38 2.92
C THR A 92 25.77 -9.47 4.04
N SER A 93 26.69 -9.97 4.87
CA SER A 93 27.30 -9.15 5.92
C SER A 93 28.03 -7.91 5.36
N LYS A 94 28.68 -8.02 4.18
CA LYS A 94 29.31 -6.89 3.49
C LYS A 94 28.28 -5.86 3.02
N GLN A 95 27.16 -6.30 2.46
CA GLN A 95 26.06 -5.42 2.06
C GLN A 95 25.43 -4.71 3.27
N ARG A 96 25.16 -5.44 4.37
CA ARG A 96 24.59 -4.83 5.59
C ARG A 96 25.48 -3.75 6.19
N ARG A 97 26.82 -3.93 6.17
CA ARG A 97 27.77 -2.89 6.61
C ARG A 97 27.68 -1.60 5.77
N ARG A 98 27.19 -1.69 4.54
CA ARG A 98 26.93 -0.54 3.66
C ARG A 98 25.50 0.01 3.78
N GLY A 99 24.72 -0.46 4.76
CA GLY A 99 23.33 -0.04 4.98
C GLY A 99 22.30 -0.75 4.10
N TYR A 100 22.70 -1.70 3.25
CA TYR A 100 21.77 -2.47 2.41
C TYR A 100 20.99 -3.49 3.22
N ARG A 101 19.67 -3.38 3.19
CA ARG A 101 18.70 -4.28 3.81
C ARG A 101 17.32 -4.08 3.20
N PHE A 102 16.42 -5.02 3.45
CA PHE A 102 15.00 -4.74 3.23
C PHE A 102 14.50 -3.77 4.30
N ALA A 103 13.68 -2.80 3.89
CA ALA A 103 12.82 -2.06 4.81
C ALA A 103 11.80 -3.03 5.43
N ASP A 104 11.62 -2.95 6.75
CA ASP A 104 10.65 -3.75 7.49
C ASP A 104 9.42 -2.88 7.79
N PRO A 105 8.32 -3.01 7.02
CA PRO A 105 7.17 -2.12 7.16
C PRO A 105 6.41 -2.31 8.47
N CYS A 106 6.72 -3.34 9.25
CA CYS A 106 6.15 -3.59 10.56
C CYS A 106 7.00 -3.02 11.69
N ARG A 107 8.19 -2.45 11.37
CA ARG A 107 9.10 -1.83 12.33
C ARG A 107 9.41 -0.38 12.05
N GLU A 108 9.23 0.07 10.81
CA GLU A 108 9.53 1.44 10.40
C GLU A 108 8.59 1.92 9.28
N MET A 109 8.57 3.24 9.08
CA MET A 109 8.00 3.84 7.88
C MET A 109 9.04 3.71 6.77
N ASP A 110 8.63 3.19 5.62
CA ASP A 110 9.48 2.98 4.46
C ASP A 110 9.37 4.14 3.44
N TYR A 111 8.16 4.51 3.03
CA TYR A 111 7.94 5.67 2.16
C TYR A 111 8.24 6.98 2.91
N GLY A 112 8.82 7.96 2.23
CA GLY A 112 9.24 9.22 2.85
C GLY A 112 10.52 9.12 3.68
N VAL A 113 10.99 7.90 3.97
CA VAL A 113 12.19 7.63 4.79
C VAL A 113 13.28 6.95 3.97
N HIS A 114 12.93 5.89 3.24
CA HIS A 114 13.86 5.12 2.43
C HIS A 114 13.71 5.37 0.94
N PHE A 115 12.53 5.76 0.49
CA PHE A 115 12.25 6.13 -0.90
C PHE A 115 11.06 7.07 -1.02
N LEU A 116 11.01 7.80 -2.13
CA LEU A 116 9.92 8.71 -2.51
C LEU A 116 9.24 8.22 -3.78
N GLU A 117 7.94 8.45 -3.88
CA GLU A 117 7.17 8.17 -5.10
C GLU A 117 7.06 9.42 -5.98
N SER A 118 7.51 9.33 -7.24
CA SER A 118 7.32 10.38 -8.24
C SER A 118 5.92 10.36 -8.83
N ASP A 119 5.53 11.43 -9.51
CA ASP A 119 4.20 11.54 -10.12
C ASP A 119 4.00 10.58 -11.31
N GLU A 120 5.09 10.11 -11.91
CA GLU A 120 5.11 9.04 -12.91
C GLU A 120 5.08 7.63 -12.28
N GLY A 121 4.86 7.51 -10.97
CA GLY A 121 4.71 6.25 -10.25
C GLY A 121 6.02 5.48 -9.98
N PHE A 122 7.17 6.13 -10.15
CA PHE A 122 8.47 5.53 -9.81
C PHE A 122 8.78 5.71 -8.33
N LEU A 123 9.30 4.66 -7.69
CA LEU A 123 9.95 4.77 -6.39
C LEU A 123 11.43 5.12 -6.59
N LYS A 124 11.84 6.27 -6.06
CA LYS A 124 13.22 6.77 -6.09
C LYS A 124 13.85 6.55 -4.71
N PRO A 125 14.94 5.77 -4.61
CA PRO A 125 15.60 5.54 -3.32
C PRO A 125 16.26 6.81 -2.80
N ILE A 126 16.16 7.04 -1.49
CA ILE A 126 16.86 8.12 -0.78
C ILE A 126 17.87 7.58 0.25
N THR A 127 17.91 6.26 0.45
CA THR A 127 18.87 5.57 1.33
C THR A 127 19.33 4.25 0.71
N ALA A 128 20.42 3.69 1.22
CA ALA A 128 20.88 2.33 0.85
C ALA A 128 19.80 1.26 1.14
N CYS A 129 19.05 1.40 2.24
CA CYS A 129 17.91 0.53 2.54
C CYS A 129 16.87 0.57 1.41
N GLY A 130 16.49 1.77 0.97
CA GLY A 130 15.53 1.96 -0.12
C GLY A 130 16.04 1.42 -1.46
N GLU A 131 17.30 1.67 -1.79
CA GLU A 131 17.93 1.16 -3.02
C GLU A 131 17.89 -0.37 -3.06
N TYR A 132 18.29 -1.03 -1.98
CA TYR A 132 18.25 -2.49 -1.87
C TYR A 132 16.81 -3.02 -1.91
N HIS A 133 15.91 -2.41 -1.15
CA HIS A 133 14.51 -2.85 -1.09
C HIS A 133 13.83 -2.76 -2.46
N ILE A 134 13.94 -1.62 -3.15
CA ILE A 134 13.35 -1.40 -4.47
C ILE A 134 13.94 -2.34 -5.52
N SER A 135 15.26 -2.47 -5.56
CA SER A 135 15.95 -3.29 -6.57
C SER A 135 15.67 -4.79 -6.38
N MET A 136 15.78 -5.30 -5.15
CA MET A 136 15.61 -6.73 -4.87
C MET A 136 14.16 -7.20 -5.09
N LEU A 137 13.17 -6.34 -4.81
CA LEU A 137 11.74 -6.61 -4.99
C LEU A 137 11.19 -6.15 -6.35
N ARG A 138 12.01 -5.49 -7.18
CA ARG A 138 11.63 -4.90 -8.47
C ARG A 138 10.35 -4.06 -8.34
N LEU A 139 10.35 -3.11 -7.40
CA LEU A 139 9.16 -2.31 -7.08
C LEU A 139 8.77 -1.29 -8.15
N ASN A 140 9.64 -1.07 -9.16
CA ASN A 140 9.38 -0.23 -10.33
C ASN A 140 9.07 -1.04 -11.61
N ARG A 141 8.67 -2.32 -11.48
CA ARG A 141 8.18 -3.08 -12.64
C ARG A 141 6.90 -2.43 -13.21
N ALA A 142 6.72 -2.53 -14.53
CA ALA A 142 5.67 -1.83 -15.29
C ALA A 142 4.29 -1.87 -14.63
N TRP A 143 3.82 -3.06 -14.23
CA TRP A 143 2.50 -3.21 -13.60
C TRP A 143 2.33 -2.36 -12.32
N LEU A 144 3.35 -2.30 -11.44
CA LEU A 144 3.25 -1.49 -10.22
C LEU A 144 3.26 0.00 -10.53
N GLN A 145 4.09 0.39 -11.49
CA GLN A 145 4.19 1.77 -11.92
C GLN A 145 2.86 2.26 -12.53
N GLN A 146 2.29 1.48 -13.45
CA GLN A 146 1.00 1.78 -14.07
C GLN A 146 -0.11 1.95 -13.04
N HIS A 147 -0.20 1.04 -12.06
CA HIS A 147 -1.21 1.14 -10.99
C HIS A 147 -1.02 2.36 -10.07
N ARG A 148 0.23 2.79 -9.83
CA ARG A 148 0.51 4.04 -9.08
C ARG A 148 0.15 5.29 -9.89
N GLN A 149 0.39 5.28 -11.20
CA GLN A 149 -0.04 6.36 -12.10
C GLN A 149 -1.57 6.44 -12.17
N GLU A 150 -2.24 5.31 -12.33
CA GLU A 150 -3.70 5.23 -12.34
C GLU A 150 -4.29 5.72 -11.02
N ARG A 151 -3.72 5.32 -9.87
CA ARG A 151 -4.11 5.89 -8.57
C ARG A 151 -3.99 7.40 -8.58
N THR A 152 -2.87 7.94 -9.04
CA THR A 152 -2.61 9.38 -9.04
C THR A 152 -3.63 10.11 -9.92
N ARG A 153 -3.92 9.61 -11.12
CA ARG A 153 -4.97 10.15 -12.00
C ARG A 153 -6.36 10.12 -11.35
N LYS A 154 -6.73 9.00 -10.73
CA LYS A 154 -8.03 8.86 -10.03
C LYS A 154 -8.12 9.80 -8.84
N TRP A 155 -7.04 10.00 -8.11
CA TRP A 155 -6.98 10.93 -6.99
C TRP A 155 -7.16 12.38 -7.44
N THR A 156 -6.51 12.78 -8.53
CA THR A 156 -6.70 14.11 -9.13
C THR A 156 -8.18 14.31 -9.50
N ARG A 157 -8.76 13.37 -10.25
CA ARG A 157 -10.19 13.41 -10.62
C ARG A 157 -11.11 13.46 -9.39
N PHE A 158 -10.80 12.68 -8.36
CA PHE A 158 -11.57 12.67 -7.11
C PHE A 158 -11.52 14.04 -6.41
N THR A 159 -10.34 14.65 -6.36
CA THR A 159 -10.13 15.96 -5.72
C THR A 159 -10.87 17.05 -6.49
N GLU A 160 -10.73 17.08 -7.82
CA GLU A 160 -11.41 18.04 -8.69
C GLU A 160 -12.93 17.88 -8.63
N ALA A 161 -13.45 16.65 -8.72
CA ALA A 161 -14.88 16.38 -8.61
C ALA A 161 -15.44 16.80 -7.24
N SER A 162 -14.69 16.57 -6.16
CA SER A 162 -15.09 16.96 -4.80
C SER A 162 -15.13 18.49 -4.64
N GLN A 163 -14.17 19.22 -5.21
CA GLN A 163 -14.18 20.68 -5.21
C GLN A 163 -15.38 21.22 -5.99
N LEU A 164 -15.60 20.72 -7.21
CA LEU A 164 -16.75 21.11 -8.04
C LEU A 164 -18.09 20.80 -7.36
N TYR A 165 -18.18 19.67 -6.65
CA TYR A 165 -19.37 19.31 -5.88
C TYR A 165 -19.68 20.34 -4.79
N GLU A 166 -18.70 20.73 -3.99
CA GLU A 166 -18.89 21.71 -2.92
C GLU A 166 -19.21 23.12 -3.47
N GLU A 167 -18.56 23.53 -4.55
CA GLU A 167 -18.86 24.80 -5.22
C GLU A 167 -20.28 24.82 -5.78
N LEU A 168 -20.67 23.78 -6.51
CA LEU A 168 -22.01 23.67 -7.10
C LEU A 168 -23.10 23.62 -6.01
N LYS A 169 -22.84 22.89 -4.92
CA LYS A 169 -23.75 22.82 -3.77
C LYS A 169 -24.00 24.21 -3.17
N ARG A 170 -22.95 25.01 -2.94
CA ARG A 170 -23.08 26.39 -2.44
C ARG A 170 -23.90 27.28 -3.38
N ILE A 171 -23.68 27.15 -4.70
CA ILE A 171 -24.44 27.93 -5.70
C ILE A 171 -25.93 27.57 -5.68
N ILE A 172 -26.25 26.29 -5.55
CA ILE A 172 -27.64 25.82 -5.46
C ILE A 172 -28.31 26.33 -4.19
N GLU A 173 -27.61 26.31 -3.06
CA GLU A 173 -28.14 26.76 -1.76
C GLU A 173 -28.36 28.29 -1.72
N ALA A 174 -27.58 29.07 -2.47
CA ALA A 174 -27.67 30.52 -2.53
C ALA A 174 -28.73 31.07 -3.51
N ARG A 175 -29.42 30.22 -4.28
CA ARG A 175 -30.36 30.65 -5.33
C ARG A 175 -31.76 30.08 -5.11
N PRO A 176 -32.83 30.82 -5.46
CA PRO A 176 -34.19 30.29 -5.42
C PRO A 176 -34.37 29.16 -6.43
N THR A 177 -35.26 28.23 -6.12
CA THR A 177 -35.54 27.08 -6.98
C THR A 177 -36.19 27.51 -8.29
N ASN A 178 -35.50 27.26 -9.40
CA ASN A 178 -35.96 27.41 -10.77
C ASN A 178 -35.42 26.27 -11.67
N ALA A 179 -35.77 26.28 -12.96
CA ALA A 179 -35.33 25.26 -13.93
C ALA A 179 -33.79 25.10 -13.97
N ALA A 180 -33.04 26.19 -13.88
CA ALA A 180 -31.57 26.14 -13.87
C ALA A 180 -31.04 25.47 -12.59
N THR A 181 -31.55 25.83 -11.41
CA THR A 181 -31.13 25.17 -10.16
C THR A 181 -31.58 23.70 -10.09
N GLN A 182 -32.70 23.32 -10.73
CA GLN A 182 -33.10 21.91 -10.84
C GLN A 182 -32.13 21.13 -11.73
N MET A 183 -31.68 21.70 -12.85
CA MET A 183 -30.63 21.12 -13.69
C MET A 183 -29.31 20.97 -12.92
N MET A 184 -28.91 22.01 -12.18
CA MET A 184 -27.72 21.97 -11.32
C MET A 184 -27.80 20.87 -10.25
N ARG A 185 -28.97 20.65 -9.63
CA ARG A 185 -29.17 19.55 -8.67
C ARG A 185 -28.96 18.18 -9.31
N ARG A 186 -29.35 17.97 -10.57
CA ARG A 186 -29.08 16.72 -11.31
C ARG A 186 -27.58 16.52 -11.54
N LEU A 187 -26.86 17.58 -11.92
CA LEU A 187 -25.40 17.55 -12.06
C LEU A 187 -24.71 17.26 -10.71
N LEU A 188 -25.20 17.83 -9.62
CA LEU A 188 -24.69 17.58 -8.27
C LEU A 188 -24.85 16.09 -7.88
N THR A 189 -26.00 15.48 -8.20
CA THR A 189 -26.20 14.04 -8.01
C THR A 189 -25.21 13.21 -8.83
N PHE A 190 -24.98 13.56 -10.10
CA PHE A 190 -23.99 12.88 -10.95
C PHE A 190 -22.57 12.98 -10.36
N LEU A 191 -22.15 14.17 -9.91
CA LEU A 191 -20.87 14.37 -9.25
C LEU A 191 -20.74 13.54 -7.97
N SER A 192 -21.80 13.47 -7.15
CA SER A 192 -21.83 12.63 -5.95
C SER A 192 -21.57 11.16 -6.27
N GLU A 193 -22.21 10.61 -7.31
CA GLU A 193 -22.02 9.21 -7.70
C GLU A 193 -20.61 8.97 -8.26
N GLU A 194 -20.06 9.89 -9.05
CA GLU A 194 -18.67 9.82 -9.53
C GLU A 194 -17.66 9.84 -8.36
N ILE A 195 -17.86 10.73 -7.38
CA ILE A 195 -17.04 10.80 -6.16
C ILE A 195 -17.09 9.48 -5.38
N LYS A 196 -18.28 8.89 -5.22
CA LYS A 196 -18.44 7.58 -4.56
C LYS A 196 -17.72 6.47 -5.33
N ALA A 197 -17.84 6.43 -6.65
CA ALA A 197 -17.16 5.46 -7.49
C ALA A 197 -15.63 5.58 -7.38
N LEU A 198 -15.09 6.79 -7.55
CA LEU A 198 -13.66 7.06 -7.41
C LEU A 198 -13.13 6.72 -6.03
N ARG A 199 -13.89 7.03 -4.96
CA ARG A 199 -13.53 6.67 -3.58
C ARG A 199 -13.42 5.15 -3.41
N SER A 200 -14.35 4.39 -3.97
CA SER A 200 -14.33 2.93 -3.94
C SER A 200 -13.10 2.36 -4.65
N GLU A 201 -12.79 2.87 -5.84
CA GLU A 201 -11.60 2.46 -6.60
C GLU A 201 -10.29 2.82 -5.89
N LEU A 202 -10.21 4.02 -5.30
CA LEU A 202 -9.05 4.48 -4.54
C LEU A 202 -8.83 3.67 -3.25
N ALA A 203 -9.91 3.17 -2.62
CA ALA A 203 -9.83 2.33 -1.43
C ALA A 203 -9.03 1.04 -1.68
N VAL A 204 -9.02 0.52 -2.91
CA VAL A 204 -8.32 -0.73 -3.25
C VAL A 204 -7.02 -0.49 -4.03
N ALA A 205 -6.76 0.75 -4.45
CA ALA A 205 -5.54 1.14 -5.16
C ALA A 205 -4.26 0.94 -4.32
N ILE A 206 -3.08 0.89 -4.96
CA ILE A 206 -1.78 0.89 -4.26
C ILE A 206 -1.62 2.27 -3.59
N PRO A 207 -1.67 2.39 -2.25
CA PRO A 207 -1.76 3.68 -1.59
C PRO A 207 -0.50 4.53 -1.82
N ARG A 208 -0.65 5.86 -1.93
CA ARG A 208 0.48 6.78 -1.76
C ARG A 208 0.81 6.83 -0.28
N ILE A 209 2.09 6.76 0.07
CA ILE A 209 2.55 6.81 1.46
C ILE A 209 3.66 7.87 1.59
N PRO A 210 3.70 8.67 2.68
CA PRO A 210 2.63 8.81 3.67
C PRO A 210 1.33 9.22 2.97
N MET A 211 0.19 8.69 3.44
CA MET A 211 -1.11 9.00 2.84
C MET A 211 -1.21 10.52 2.75
N GLN A 212 -1.35 11.05 1.53
CA GLN A 212 -1.91 12.38 1.38
C GLN A 212 -3.26 12.29 2.07
N ARG A 213 -3.40 12.95 3.23
CA ARG A 213 -4.66 12.96 3.96
C ARG A 213 -5.69 13.51 2.97
N VAL A 214 -6.74 12.74 2.69
CA VAL A 214 -8.00 13.34 2.24
C VAL A 214 -8.41 14.23 3.42
N LEU A 215 -8.30 15.55 3.25
CA LEU A 215 -8.96 16.49 4.15
C LEU A 215 -10.42 16.58 3.73
#